data_AF-W2K5W2-F1
#
_entry.id   AF-W2K5W2-F1
#
_cell.length_a   1.000
_cell.length_b   1.000
_cell.length_c   1.000
_cell.angle_alpha   90.00
_cell.angle_beta   90.00
_cell.angle_gamma   90.00
#
_symmetry.space_group_name_H-M   'P 1'
#
loop_
_entity.id
_entity.type
_entity.pdbx_description
1 polymer ?
#
loop_
_entity_poly.entity_id
_entity_poly.type
_entity_poly.pdbx_seq_one_letter_code
_entity_poly.pdbx_strand_id
1 'polypeptide(L)'
;MLARYVRTRDEIKKVDAVFDLTPNTAVHRRIEALLADLRVFNNVTIKLQRDISRGLQRYPSLKPQLNASANVVHSPVFEAAVVKVIKGGSRLSTGERDAIKAFEKAPVTGTKRKSRPSDEQKQEEE
;
A
#
# COMPACT_ATOMS: atom_id res chain seq x y z
N MET A 1 26.32 -2.56 3.32
CA MET A 1 27.39 -3.57 3.25
C MET A 1 27.68 -4.02 1.82
N LEU A 2 26.76 -4.70 1.11
CA LEU A 2 27.01 -5.21 -0.26
C LEU A 2 27.42 -4.15 -1.29
N ALA A 3 26.76 -2.99 -1.29
CA ALA A 3 27.13 -1.87 -2.16
C ALA A 3 28.55 -1.33 -1.91
N ARG A 4 29.07 -1.49 -0.68
CA ARG A 4 30.45 -1.10 -0.35
C ARG A 4 31.42 -2.14 -0.89
N TYR A 5 31.13 -3.42 -0.64
CA TYR A 5 31.91 -4.54 -1.20
C TYR A 5 32.06 -4.44 -2.73
N VAL A 6 30.96 -4.25 -3.49
CA VAL A 6 31.02 -4.15 -4.95
C VAL A 6 31.91 -2.98 -5.39
N ARG A 7 31.84 -1.83 -4.71
CA ARG A 7 32.66 -0.65 -5.02
C ARG A 7 34.15 -0.84 -4.73
N THR A 8 34.51 -1.63 -3.73
CA THR A 8 35.92 -1.81 -3.31
C THR A 8 36.54 -3.11 -3.80
N ARG A 9 35.80 -3.94 -4.55
CA ARG A 9 36.20 -5.30 -4.92
C ARG A 9 37.51 -5.36 -5.70
N ASP A 10 37.72 -4.45 -6.64
CA ASP A 10 38.93 -4.45 -7.46
C ASP A 10 40.16 -3.99 -6.67
N GLU A 11 39.96 -3.17 -5.64
CA GLU A 11 41.04 -2.77 -4.72
C GLU A 11 41.39 -3.87 -3.72
N ILE A 12 40.39 -4.61 -3.23
CA ILE A 12 40.61 -5.78 -2.37
C ILE A 12 41.47 -6.83 -3.08
N LYS A 13 41.27 -7.02 -4.40
CA LYS A 13 42.06 -7.96 -5.20
C LYS A 13 43.55 -7.61 -5.33
N LYS A 14 43.95 -6.37 -5.06
CA LYS A 14 45.35 -5.93 -5.12
C LYS A 14 46.11 -6.22 -3.83
N VAL A 15 45.42 -6.71 -2.79
CA VAL A 15 45.99 -6.98 -1.48
C VAL A 15 46.14 -8.49 -1.31
N ASP A 16 47.36 -9.00 -1.49
CA ASP A 16 47.66 -10.44 -1.47
C ASP A 16 47.12 -11.15 -0.21
N ALA A 17 47.25 -10.51 0.96
CA ALA A 17 46.81 -11.08 2.23
C ALA A 17 45.30 -11.40 2.31
N VAL A 18 44.48 -10.80 1.45
CA VAL A 18 43.02 -11.01 1.43
C VAL A 18 42.49 -11.47 0.07
N PHE A 19 43.37 -11.71 -0.90
CA PHE A 19 42.99 -12.18 -2.24
C PHE A 19 42.21 -13.49 -2.16
N ASP A 20 42.74 -14.47 -1.41
CA ASP A 20 42.12 -15.80 -1.26
C ASP A 20 40.78 -15.77 -0.50
N LEU A 21 40.53 -14.71 0.27
CA LEU A 21 39.27 -14.49 0.98
C LEU A 21 38.23 -13.78 0.11
N THR A 22 38.63 -13.28 -1.06
CA THR A 22 37.74 -12.54 -1.94
C THR A 22 36.76 -13.49 -2.62
N PRO A 23 35.45 -13.21 -2.60
CA PRO A 23 34.48 -14.03 -3.32
C PRO A 23 34.88 -14.21 -4.79
N ASN A 24 34.85 -15.46 -5.25
CA ASN A 24 35.16 -15.78 -6.63
C ASN A 24 34.17 -15.11 -7.60
N THR A 25 34.47 -15.13 -8.90
CA THR A 25 33.67 -14.42 -9.92
C THR A 25 32.20 -14.84 -9.94
N ALA A 26 31.89 -16.12 -9.70
CA ALA A 26 30.50 -16.59 -9.68
C ALA A 26 29.74 -16.02 -8.48
N VAL A 27 30.35 -16.01 -7.29
CA VAL A 27 29.75 -15.42 -6.09
C VAL A 27 29.61 -13.90 -6.22
N HIS A 28 30.61 -13.22 -6.80
CA HIS A 28 30.54 -11.79 -7.07
C HIS A 28 29.32 -11.42 -7.94
N ARG A 29 29.10 -12.14 -9.05
CA ARG A 29 27.92 -11.93 -9.92
C ARG A 29 26.60 -12.12 -9.16
N ARG A 30 26.53 -13.11 -8.25
CA ARG A 30 25.35 -13.31 -7.39
C ARG A 30 25.14 -12.13 -6.43
N ILE A 31 26.21 -11.56 -5.88
CA ILE A 31 26.14 -10.38 -5.02
C ILE A 31 25.66 -9.15 -5.81
N GLU A 32 26.11 -8.97 -7.06
CA GLU A 32 25.65 -7.88 -7.92
C GLU A 32 24.15 -8.00 -8.25
N ALA A 33 23.70 -9.20 -8.60
CA ALA A 33 22.28 -9.48 -8.85
C ALA A 33 21.44 -9.19 -7.60
N LEU A 34 21.85 -9.71 -6.44
CA LEU A 34 21.17 -9.46 -5.17
C LEU A 34 21.12 -7.95 -4.83
N LEU A 35 22.20 -7.22 -5.10
CA LEU A 35 22.23 -5.78 -4.89
C LEU A 35 21.23 -5.04 -5.80
N ALA A 36 21.05 -5.49 -7.04
CA ALA A 36 20.05 -4.93 -7.95
C ALA A 36 18.63 -5.19 -7.42
N ASP A 37 18.34 -6.41 -6.98
CA ASP A 37 17.04 -6.78 -6.41
C ASP A 37 16.73 -5.97 -5.14
N LEU A 38 17.72 -5.81 -4.25
CA LEU A 38 17.60 -4.99 -3.03
C LEU A 38 17.29 -3.53 -3.35
N ARG A 39 17.82 -2.97 -4.44
CA ARG A 39 17.50 -1.59 -4.87
C ARG A 39 16.06 -1.49 -5.33
N VAL A 40 15.57 -2.45 -6.11
CA VAL A 40 14.17 -2.51 -6.53
C VAL A 40 13.26 -2.61 -5.30
N PHE A 41 13.57 -3.53 -4.39
CA PHE A 41 12.81 -3.71 -3.17
C PHE A 41 12.76 -2.46 -2.30
N ASN A 42 13.88 -1.76 -2.13
CA ASN A 42 13.95 -0.51 -1.38
C ASN A 42 13.05 0.57 -2.02
N ASN A 43 13.09 0.71 -3.35
CA ASN A 43 12.24 1.68 -4.06
C ASN A 43 10.75 1.37 -3.90
N VAL A 44 10.37 0.09 -4.02
CA VAL A 44 8.99 -0.37 -3.81
C VAL A 44 8.55 -0.10 -2.36
N THR A 45 9.40 -0.40 -1.39
CA THR A 45 9.13 -0.19 0.04
C THR A 45 8.92 1.29 0.35
N ILE A 46 9.79 2.18 -0.14
CA ILE A 46 9.66 3.63 0.05
C ILE A 46 8.36 4.14 -0.58
N LYS A 47 8.03 3.67 -1.79
CA LYS A 47 6.79 4.05 -2.47
C LYS A 47 5.57 3.61 -1.65
N LEU A 48 5.55 2.36 -1.20
CA LEU A 48 4.45 1.82 -0.42
C LEU A 48 4.28 2.54 0.93
N GLN A 49 5.38 2.82 1.63
CA GLN A 49 5.37 3.58 2.88
C GLN A 49 4.79 4.99 2.69
N ARG A 50 5.13 5.66 1.58
CA ARG A 50 4.57 6.97 1.23
C ARG A 50 3.06 6.88 0.99
N ASP A 51 2.62 5.88 0.24
CA ASP A 51 1.20 5.70 -0.09
C ASP A 51 0.38 5.35 1.17
N ILE A 52 0.90 4.50 2.05
CA ILE A 52 0.30 4.22 3.37
C ILE A 52 0.21 5.51 4.20
N SER A 53 1.28 6.31 4.25
CA SER A 53 1.29 7.57 5.00
C SER A 53 0.24 8.56 4.48
N ARG A 54 0.06 8.65 3.16
CA ARG A 54 -1.01 9.45 2.54
C ARG A 54 -2.40 8.91 2.89
N GLY A 55 -2.58 7.60 2.88
CA GLY A 55 -3.81 6.95 3.33
C GLY A 55 -4.16 7.30 4.77
N LEU A 56 -3.17 7.29 5.67
CA LEU A 56 -3.34 7.65 7.08
C LEU A 56 -3.64 9.13 7.31
N GLN A 57 -3.15 10.04 6.45
CA GLN A 57 -3.56 11.45 6.50
C GLN A 57 -5.05 11.61 6.17
N ARG A 58 -5.55 10.81 5.22
CA ARG A 58 -6.96 10.83 4.82
C ARG A 58 -7.86 10.13 5.83
N TYR A 59 -7.37 9.09 6.49
CA TYR A 59 -8.11 8.27 7.45
C TYR A 59 -7.30 8.05 8.74
N PRO A 60 -7.21 9.05 9.63
CA PRO A 60 -6.42 8.96 10.86
C PRO A 60 -6.87 7.84 11.81
N SER A 61 -8.14 7.45 11.74
CA SER A 61 -8.72 6.35 12.53
C SER A 61 -8.14 4.97 12.21
N LEU A 62 -7.45 4.80 11.08
CA LEU A 62 -6.79 3.54 10.71
C LEU A 62 -5.42 3.34 11.40
N LYS A 63 -4.85 4.37 12.04
CA LYS A 63 -3.54 4.27 12.72
C LYS A 63 -3.43 3.09 13.70
N PRO A 64 -4.42 2.79 14.56
CA PRO A 64 -4.34 1.66 15.48
C PRO A 64 -4.32 0.30 14.79
N GLN A 65 -4.80 0.20 13.55
CA GLN A 65 -4.84 -1.06 12.77
C GLN A 65 -3.52 -1.37 12.07
N LEU A 66 -2.55 -0.44 12.11
CA LEU A 66 -1.22 -0.59 11.52
C LEU A 66 -0.10 -0.70 12.56
N ASN A 67 -0.44 -0.81 13.86
CA ASN A 67 0.57 -1.09 14.87
C ASN A 67 1.13 -2.51 14.68
N ALA A 68 2.37 -2.74 15.12
CA ALA A 68 3.00 -4.06 15.00
C ALA A 68 2.23 -5.16 15.76
N SER A 69 1.43 -4.76 16.75
CA SER A 69 0.56 -5.62 17.54
C SER A 69 -0.91 -5.59 17.10
N ALA A 70 -1.20 -5.10 15.89
CA ALA A 70 -2.56 -5.06 15.36
C ALA A 70 -3.07 -6.48 15.27
N ASN A 71 -4.28 -6.71 15.79
CA ASN A 71 -4.96 -7.95 15.50
C ASN A 71 -5.38 -7.92 14.02
N VAL A 72 -4.61 -8.61 13.17
CA VAL A 72 -4.99 -8.82 11.78
C VAL A 72 -6.13 -9.82 11.78
N VAL A 73 -7.35 -9.30 11.75
CA VAL A 73 -8.56 -10.12 11.74
C VAL A 73 -8.64 -10.80 10.37
N HIS A 74 -8.23 -12.06 10.31
CA HIS A 74 -8.48 -12.92 9.15
C HIS A 74 -9.97 -13.24 9.06
N SER A 75 -10.57 -12.96 7.91
CA SER A 75 -11.98 -13.26 7.66
C SER A 75 -12.11 -13.98 6.32
N PRO A 76 -11.94 -15.31 6.30
CA PRO A 76 -11.89 -16.08 5.05
C PRO A 76 -13.12 -15.88 4.15
N VAL A 77 -14.32 -15.73 4.75
CA VAL A 77 -15.57 -15.51 4.00
C VAL A 77 -15.59 -14.14 3.35
N PHE A 78 -15.16 -13.10 4.07
CA PHE A 78 -15.04 -11.74 3.52
C PHE A 78 -13.97 -11.67 2.43
N GLU A 79 -12.79 -12.24 2.67
CA GLU A 79 -11.67 -12.25 1.73
C GLU A 79 -12.05 -12.97 0.41
N ALA A 80 -12.71 -14.13 0.52
CA ALA A 80 -13.21 -14.87 -0.64
C ALA A 80 -14.27 -14.07 -1.43
N ALA A 81 -15.19 -13.40 -0.72
CA ALA A 81 -16.20 -12.54 -1.32
C ALA A 81 -15.59 -11.37 -2.09
N VAL A 82 -14.60 -10.68 -1.51
CA VAL A 82 -13.89 -9.56 -2.15
C VAL A 82 -13.19 -10.01 -3.43
N VAL A 83 -12.51 -11.16 -3.41
CA VAL A 83 -11.86 -11.72 -4.60
C VAL A 83 -12.88 -12.01 -5.71
N LYS A 84 -14.05 -12.56 -5.36
CA LYS A 84 -15.14 -12.81 -6.32
C LYS A 84 -15.68 -11.51 -6.94
N VAL A 85 -15.83 -10.46 -6.14
CA VAL A 85 -16.27 -9.13 -6.60
C VAL A 85 -15.24 -8.52 -7.55
N ILE A 86 -13.96 -8.53 -7.19
CA ILE A 86 -12.87 -7.96 -8.02
C ILE A 86 -12.75 -8.69 -9.35
N LYS A 87 -12.90 -10.02 -9.35
CA LYS A 87 -12.86 -10.84 -10.58
C LYS A 87 -14.12 -10.71 -11.45
N GLY A 88 -15.18 -10.05 -10.97
CA GLY A 88 -16.31 -9.59 -11.78
C GLY A 88 -17.24 -10.65 -12.37
N GLY A 89 -17.16 -11.92 -11.95
CA GLY A 89 -17.87 -13.02 -12.64
C GLY A 89 -18.43 -14.14 -11.75
N SER A 90 -18.29 -14.05 -10.42
CA SER A 90 -18.73 -15.11 -9.51
C SER A 90 -19.95 -14.69 -8.69
N ARG A 91 -20.97 -15.56 -8.63
CA ARG A 91 -22.13 -15.37 -7.75
C ARG A 91 -21.68 -15.50 -6.30
N LEU A 92 -22.04 -14.52 -5.49
CA LEU A 92 -21.78 -14.52 -4.05
C LEU A 92 -22.79 -15.41 -3.33
N SER A 93 -22.31 -16.24 -2.41
CA SER A 93 -23.15 -16.95 -1.44
C SER A 93 -23.86 -15.94 -0.52
N THR A 94 -24.87 -16.40 0.23
CA THR A 94 -25.57 -15.52 1.18
C THR A 94 -24.61 -14.98 2.26
N GLY A 95 -23.79 -15.85 2.84
CA GLY A 95 -22.78 -15.44 3.84
C GLY A 95 -21.71 -14.50 3.29
N GLU A 96 -21.31 -14.67 2.02
CA GLU A 96 -20.39 -13.74 1.35
C GLU A 96 -21.03 -12.37 1.13
N ARG A 97 -22.31 -12.34 0.72
CA ARG A 97 -23.08 -11.09 0.55
C ARG A 97 -23.20 -10.34 1.87
N ASP A 98 -23.55 -11.05 2.95
CA ASP A 98 -23.69 -10.46 4.28
C ASP A 98 -22.36 -9.91 4.79
N ALA A 99 -21.25 -10.62 4.54
CA ALA A 99 -19.90 -10.20 4.96
C ALA A 99 -19.42 -8.90 4.28
N ILE A 100 -19.81 -8.65 3.03
CA ILE A 100 -19.40 -7.43 2.30
C ILE A 100 -20.45 -6.32 2.33
N LYS A 101 -21.63 -6.57 2.91
CA LYS A 101 -22.77 -5.65 2.90
C LYS A 101 -22.45 -4.25 3.41
N ALA A 102 -21.60 -4.16 4.44
CA ALA A 102 -21.16 -2.88 5.02
C ALA A 102 -20.32 -2.02 4.05
N PHE A 103 -19.80 -2.61 2.96
CA PHE A 103 -18.97 -1.96 1.95
C PHE A 103 -19.75 -1.64 0.66
N GLU A 104 -21.04 -1.98 0.60
CA GLU A 104 -21.90 -1.64 -0.52
C GLU A 104 -22.10 -0.11 -0.55
N LYS A 105 -21.76 0.52 -1.69
CA LYS A 105 -21.92 1.96 -1.84
C LYS A 105 -23.42 2.27 -1.91
N ALA A 106 -23.89 3.14 -1.03
CA ALA A 106 -25.28 3.60 -1.09
C ALA A 106 -25.59 4.16 -2.49
N PRO A 107 -26.76 3.85 -3.07
CA PRO A 107 -27.14 4.39 -4.37
C PRO A 107 -27.16 5.91 -4.27
N VAL A 108 -26.50 6.58 -5.22
CA VAL A 108 -26.55 8.05 -5.33
C VAL A 108 -27.95 8.40 -5.83
N THR A 109 -28.91 8.51 -4.93
CA THR A 109 -30.21 9.11 -5.24
C THR A 109 -29.98 10.62 -5.35
N GLY A 110 -29.85 11.13 -6.57
CA GLY A 110 -29.81 12.56 -6.83
C GLY A 110 -31.14 13.21 -6.46
N THR A 111 -31.31 13.62 -5.21
CA THR A 111 -32.41 14.49 -4.80
C THR A 111 -32.06 15.92 -5.18
N LYS A 112 -32.66 16.38 -6.29
CA LYS A 112 -32.72 17.77 -6.75
C LYS A 112 -33.16 18.65 -5.57
N ARG A 113 -32.23 19.38 -4.95
CA ARG A 113 -32.56 20.36 -3.90
C ARG A 113 -33.44 21.45 -4.52
N LYS A 114 -34.66 21.58 -4.02
CA LYS A 114 -35.59 22.68 -4.31
C LYS A 114 -34.94 23.98 -3.79
N SER A 115 -34.68 24.93 -4.69
CA SER A 115 -34.19 26.26 -4.34
C SER A 115 -35.15 26.93 -3.36
N ARG A 116 -34.61 27.45 -2.25
CA ARG A 116 -35.33 28.39 -1.36
C ARG A 116 -35.53 29.71 -2.12
N PRO A 117 -36.69 30.38 -2.00
CA PRO A 117 -36.84 31.73 -2.54
C PRO A 117 -36.05 32.71 -1.66
N SER A 118 -35.47 33.71 -2.32
CA SER A 118 -34.72 34.81 -1.73
C SER A 118 -35.66 35.72 -0.92
N ASP A 119 -35.27 36.08 0.30
CA ASP A 119 -35.95 37.10 1.09
C ASP A 119 -35.70 38.48 0.47
N GLU A 120 -36.73 39.07 -0.13
CA GLU A 120 -36.79 40.49 -0.42
C GLU A 120 -37.20 41.24 0.86
N GLN A 121 -36.27 42.04 1.39
CA GLN A 121 -36.52 42.98 2.47
C GLN A 121 -37.53 44.04 2.02
N LYS A 122 -38.71 44.08 2.64
CA LYS A 122 -39.58 45.26 2.65
C LYS A 122 -39.06 46.24 3.71
N GLN A 123 -38.71 47.45 3.28
CA GLN A 123 -38.65 48.66 4.11
C GLN A 123 -39.98 49.41 3.97
N GLU A 124 -40.62 49.70 5.10
CA GLU A 124 -41.71 50.65 5.38
C GLU A 124 -42.20 50.25 6.79
N GLU A 125 -42.34 51.06 7.84
CA GLU A 125 -42.54 52.50 8.07
C GLU A 125 -42.04 52.84 9.49
N GLU A 126 -41.48 54.03 9.70
CA GLU A 126 -42.10 55.11 10.50
C GLU A 126 -41.38 56.44 10.23
#